data_AF-A0A4R8KZ20-F1
#
_entry.id   AF-A0A4R8KZ20-F1
#
_cell.length_a   1.000
_cell.length_b   1.000
_cell.length_c   1.000
_cell.angle_alpha   90.00
_cell.angle_beta   90.00
_cell.angle_gamma   90.00
#
_symmetry.space_group_name_H-M   'P 1'
#
loop_
_entity.id
_entity.type
_entity.pdbx_description
1 polymer ?
#
loop_
_entity_poly.entity_id
_entity_poly.type
_entity_poly.pdbx_seq_one_letter_code
_entity_poly.pdbx_strand_id
1 'polypeptide(L)'
;MFLARTCMVLSALVFSNAVHADVHCTDPIADWKPREQLQRQAEQRGWTVQRIKIDDGCYELRAIDRNGNKIKAKYSPASLRMRSLAVDFGSDGDAADYLAPVPQGPVRRRAGPTSHGEKQ
;
A
#
# COMPACT_ATOMS: atom_id res chain seq x y z
N MET A 1 -46.21 -26.49 -36.64
CA MET A 1 -45.51 -25.22 -36.33
C MET A 1 -44.86 -25.34 -34.97
N PHE A 2 -43.61 -25.85 -34.94
CA PHE A 2 -42.82 -25.88 -33.72
C PHE A 2 -42.26 -24.48 -33.50
N LEU A 3 -42.86 -23.72 -32.57
CA LEU A 3 -42.35 -22.44 -32.11
C LEU A 3 -41.01 -22.69 -31.40
N ALA A 4 -39.94 -22.56 -32.18
CA ALA A 4 -38.57 -22.46 -31.71
C ALA A 4 -38.45 -21.24 -30.80
N ARG A 5 -38.68 -21.44 -29.50
CA ARG A 5 -38.30 -20.49 -28.46
C ARG A 5 -36.84 -20.74 -28.13
N THR A 6 -35.97 -20.16 -28.96
CA THR A 6 -34.56 -19.95 -28.67
C THR A 6 -34.45 -19.13 -27.38
N CYS A 7 -34.27 -19.80 -26.24
CA CYS A 7 -33.81 -19.17 -25.01
C CYS A 7 -32.36 -18.77 -25.20
N MET A 8 -32.13 -17.58 -25.77
CA MET A 8 -30.82 -16.93 -25.75
C MET A 8 -30.56 -16.46 -24.31
N VAL A 9 -29.98 -17.33 -23.49
CA VAL A 9 -29.52 -16.97 -22.15
C VAL A 9 -28.23 -16.17 -22.31
N LEU A 10 -28.35 -14.84 -22.29
CA LEU A 10 -27.21 -13.92 -22.19
C LEU A 10 -26.55 -14.15 -20.82
N SER A 11 -25.47 -14.93 -20.78
CA SER A 11 -24.60 -15.00 -19.60
C SER A 11 -23.84 -13.68 -19.50
N ALA A 12 -24.31 -12.78 -18.64
CA ALA A 12 -23.60 -11.57 -18.27
C ALA A 12 -22.37 -11.96 -17.43
N LEU A 13 -21.20 -12.04 -18.09
CA LEU A 13 -19.92 -12.13 -17.40
C LEU A 13 -19.65 -10.78 -16.74
N VAL A 14 -19.88 -10.70 -15.43
CA VAL A 14 -19.46 -9.56 -14.61
C VAL A 14 -17.94 -9.63 -14.45
N PHE A 15 -17.23 -8.87 -15.29
CA PHE A 15 -15.81 -8.59 -15.09
C PHE A 15 -15.66 -7.71 -13.85
N SER A 16 -15.16 -8.30 -12.77
CA SER A 16 -14.77 -7.53 -11.58
C SER A 16 -13.46 -6.82 -11.90
N ASN A 17 -13.52 -5.52 -12.18
CA ASN A 17 -12.32 -4.68 -12.26
C ASN A 17 -11.80 -4.46 -10.83
N ALA A 18 -10.62 -5.00 -10.53
CA ALA A 18 -9.90 -4.63 -9.32
C ALA A 18 -9.44 -3.18 -9.46
N VAL A 19 -10.08 -2.26 -8.74
CA VAL A 19 -9.59 -0.89 -8.64
C VAL A 19 -8.36 -0.92 -7.73
N HIS A 20 -7.18 -0.71 -8.28
CA HIS A 20 -5.99 -0.48 -7.47
C HIS A 20 -6.14 0.89 -6.82
N ALA A 21 -6.23 0.94 -5.49
CA ALA A 21 -6.30 2.19 -4.76
C ALA A 21 -4.92 2.86 -4.80
N ASP A 22 -4.73 3.81 -5.72
CA ASP A 22 -3.57 4.68 -5.72
C ASP A 22 -3.57 5.55 -4.45
N VAL A 23 -2.38 5.76 -3.90
CA VAL A 23 -2.20 6.57 -2.69
C VAL A 23 -2.04 8.03 -3.09
N HIS A 24 -3.01 8.84 -2.68
CA HIS A 24 -3.03 10.29 -2.86
C HIS A 24 -2.74 11.02 -1.52
N CYS A 25 -2.14 12.20 -1.61
CA CYS A 25 -1.90 13.09 -0.46
C CYS A 25 -2.54 14.46 -0.72
N THR A 26 -3.09 15.07 0.33
CA THR A 26 -3.82 16.35 0.25
C THR A 26 -3.23 17.41 1.17
N ASP A 27 -1.95 17.28 1.51
CA ASP A 27 -1.26 18.20 2.41
C ASP A 27 -1.19 19.61 1.80
N PRO A 28 -1.50 20.68 2.55
CA PRO A 28 -1.36 22.05 2.06
C PRO A 28 0.09 22.35 1.65
N ILE A 29 0.30 22.97 0.48
CA ILE A 29 1.65 23.25 -0.05
C ILE A 29 2.50 24.06 0.94
N ALA A 30 1.89 24.95 1.72
CA ALA A 30 2.57 25.75 2.73
C ALA A 30 3.26 24.91 3.82
N ASP A 31 2.77 23.69 4.08
CA ASP A 31 3.28 22.81 5.13
C ASP A 31 4.34 21.82 4.60
N TRP A 32 4.61 21.83 3.29
CA TRP A 32 5.50 20.86 2.67
C TRP A 32 6.93 21.00 3.15
N LYS A 33 7.52 19.89 3.58
CA LYS A 33 8.94 19.84 3.96
C LYS A 33 9.83 19.79 2.72
N PRO A 34 11.05 20.36 2.77
CA PRO A 34 12.00 20.27 1.67
C PRO A 34 12.31 18.81 1.30
N ARG A 35 12.47 18.54 0.00
CA ARG A 35 12.73 17.17 -0.50
C ARG A 35 14.05 16.62 0.02
N GLU A 36 15.01 17.48 0.28
CA GLU A 36 16.33 17.15 0.82
C GLU A 36 16.22 16.53 2.23
N GLN A 37 15.17 16.89 2.99
CA GLN A 37 14.90 16.23 4.27
C GLN A 37 14.49 14.77 4.06
N LEU A 38 13.65 14.49 3.07
CA LEU A 38 13.27 13.12 2.72
C LEU A 38 14.47 12.33 2.18
N GLN A 39 15.28 12.96 1.32
CA GLN A 39 16.50 12.34 0.80
C GLN A 39 17.44 11.90 1.93
N ARG A 40 17.74 12.79 2.89
CA ARG A 40 18.58 12.45 4.04
C ARG A 40 18.00 11.32 4.89
N GLN A 41 16.68 11.31 5.13
CA GLN A 41 16.05 10.21 5.86
C GLN A 41 16.18 8.86 5.15
N ALA A 42 16.10 8.85 3.82
CA ALA A 42 16.29 7.64 3.02
C ALA A 42 17.76 7.18 3.04
N GLU A 43 18.71 8.09 2.85
CA GLU A 43 20.14 7.79 2.92
C GLU A 43 20.56 7.27 4.29
N GLN A 44 19.99 7.80 5.39
CA GLN A 44 20.18 7.28 6.75
C GLN A 44 19.69 5.84 6.94
N ARG A 45 18.74 5.37 6.13
CA ARG A 45 18.31 3.96 6.11
C ARG A 45 19.23 3.07 5.28
N GLY A 46 20.28 3.65 4.68
CA GLY A 46 21.18 2.96 3.76
C GLY A 46 20.58 2.81 2.36
N TRP A 47 19.62 3.65 1.98
CA TRP A 47 19.06 3.65 0.63
C TRP A 47 19.79 4.63 -0.28
N THR A 48 20.08 4.21 -1.50
CA THR A 48 20.63 5.06 -2.54
C THR A 48 19.49 5.72 -3.32
N VAL A 49 19.24 7.01 -3.05
CA VAL A 49 18.15 7.77 -3.67
C VAL A 49 18.45 8.03 -5.14
N GLN A 50 17.52 7.62 -6.02
CA GLN A 50 17.64 7.83 -7.47
C GLN A 50 16.84 9.05 -7.92
N ARG A 51 15.63 9.24 -7.36
CA ARG A 51 14.74 10.36 -7.72
C ARG A 51 13.71 10.62 -6.63
N ILE A 52 13.38 11.89 -6.43
CA ILE A 52 12.20 12.32 -5.67
C ILE A 52 11.35 13.21 -6.60
N LYS A 53 10.10 12.84 -6.83
CA LYS A 53 9.14 13.64 -7.61
C LYS A 53 7.84 13.84 -6.83
N ILE A 54 7.03 14.80 -7.26
CA ILE A 54 5.65 14.92 -6.80
C ILE A 54 4.78 14.03 -7.69
N ASP A 55 3.92 13.22 -7.08
CA ASP A 55 3.01 12.29 -7.74
C ASP A 55 1.74 12.22 -6.89
N ASP A 56 0.59 12.61 -7.45
CA ASP A 56 -0.70 12.59 -6.75
C ASP A 56 -0.72 13.36 -5.40
N GLY A 57 -0.03 14.50 -5.38
CA GLY A 57 0.12 15.32 -4.17
C GLY A 57 1.07 14.72 -3.12
N CYS A 58 1.63 13.53 -3.35
CA CYS A 58 2.65 12.92 -2.49
C CYS A 58 4.06 13.14 -3.04
N TYR A 59 5.08 12.96 -2.20
CA TYR A 59 6.44 12.72 -2.69
C TYR A 59 6.63 11.24 -3.03
N GLU A 60 6.85 10.92 -4.30
CA GLU A 60 7.31 9.60 -4.74
C GLU A 60 8.84 9.59 -4.74
N LEU A 61 9.42 8.77 -3.86
CA LEU A 61 10.84 8.46 -3.79
C LEU A 61 11.11 7.12 -4.50
N ARG A 62 12.07 7.12 -5.42
CA ARG A 62 12.67 5.92 -6.00
C ARG A 62 14.10 5.77 -5.51
N ALA A 63 14.45 4.59 -5.04
CA ALA A 63 15.78 4.31 -4.51
C ALA A 63 16.17 2.84 -4.72
N ILE A 64 17.43 2.54 -4.44
CA ILE A 64 17.95 1.17 -4.27
C ILE A 64 18.17 0.96 -2.77
N ASP A 65 17.64 -0.12 -2.19
CA ASP A 65 17.86 -0.44 -0.78
C ASP A 65 19.25 -1.04 -0.53
N ARG A 66 19.53 -1.44 0.72
CA ARG A 66 20.80 -2.07 1.09
C ARG A 66 21.02 -3.46 0.48
N ASN A 67 19.94 -4.10 0.05
CA ASN A 67 19.93 -5.45 -0.49
C ASN A 67 19.96 -5.43 -2.03
N GLY A 68 20.02 -4.25 -2.65
CA GLY A 68 20.01 -4.06 -4.10
C GLY A 68 18.61 -4.05 -4.72
N ASN A 69 17.54 -4.11 -3.93
CA ASN A 69 16.16 -4.07 -4.42
C ASN A 69 15.79 -2.65 -4.87
N LYS A 70 14.98 -2.57 -5.94
CA LYS A 70 14.39 -1.30 -6.36
C LYS A 70 13.16 -1.04 -5.50
N ILE A 71 13.09 0.17 -4.94
CA ILE A 71 11.96 0.57 -4.12
C ILE A 71 11.30 1.84 -4.67
N LYS A 72 9.97 1.88 -4.57
CA LYS A 72 9.14 3.06 -4.79
C LYS A 72 8.31 3.30 -3.52
N ALA A 73 8.48 4.46 -2.89
CA ALA A 73 7.74 4.83 -1.70
C ALA A 73 7.05 6.19 -1.87
N LYS A 74 5.76 6.28 -1.54
CA LYS A 74 5.03 7.56 -1.48
C LYS A 74 5.04 8.09 -0.04
N TYR A 75 5.30 9.38 0.13
CA TYR A 75 5.34 10.07 1.41
C TYR A 75 4.38 11.27 1.42
N SER A 76 3.77 11.53 2.58
CA SER A 76 3.08 12.81 2.86
C SER A 76 4.11 13.94 2.87
N PRO A 77 4.00 14.98 2.03
CA PRO A 77 4.98 16.06 2.00
C PRO A 77 5.07 16.87 3.30
N ALA A 78 3.96 17.03 4.05
CA ALA A 78 3.96 17.82 5.28
C ALA A 78 4.61 17.07 6.46
N SER A 79 4.43 15.76 6.52
CA SER A 79 4.91 14.96 7.66
C SER A 79 6.16 14.13 7.36
N LEU A 80 6.46 13.90 6.08
CA LEU A 80 7.40 12.88 5.61
C LEU A 80 7.13 11.48 6.17
N ARG A 81 5.86 11.19 6.51
CA ARG A 81 5.43 9.83 6.86
C ARG A 81 5.20 9.03 5.59
N MET A 82 5.76 7.81 5.56
CA MET A 82 5.54 6.87 4.47
C MET A 82 4.07 6.48 4.40
N ARG A 83 3.51 6.53 3.20
CA ARG A 83 2.11 6.21 2.89
C ARG A 83 1.99 4.89 2.14
N SER A 84 2.97 4.58 1.30
CA SER A 84 3.11 3.27 0.66
C SER A 84 4.57 2.95 0.38
N LEU A 85 4.87 1.66 0.28
CA LEU A 85 6.14 1.10 -0.14
C LEU A 85 5.86 -0.05 -1.10
N ALA A 86 6.44 0.03 -2.29
CA ALA A 86 6.54 -1.05 -3.25
C ALA A 86 8.01 -1.43 -3.41
N VAL A 87 8.29 -2.73 -3.41
CA VAL A 87 9.63 -3.29 -3.54
C VAL A 87 9.59 -4.26 -4.71
N ASP A 88 10.44 -4.03 -5.70
CA ASP A 88 10.63 -4.96 -6.80
C ASP A 88 11.74 -5.93 -6.40
N PHE A 89 11.34 -7.12 -5.98
CA PHE A 89 12.23 -8.21 -5.61
C PHE A 89 12.77 -8.95 -6.86
N GLY A 90 14.02 -9.39 -6.79
CA GLY A 90 14.58 -10.34 -7.76
C GLY A 90 14.00 -11.76 -7.59
N SER A 91 14.45 -12.70 -8.43
CA SER A 91 14.06 -14.12 -8.35
C SER A 91 14.26 -14.75 -6.98
N ASP A 92 15.28 -14.30 -6.26
CA ASP A 92 15.69 -14.81 -4.94
C ASP A 92 15.35 -13.84 -3.81
N GLY A 93 14.36 -12.97 -4.01
CA GLY A 93 14.02 -11.92 -3.06
C GLY A 93 13.39 -12.45 -1.76
N ASP A 94 13.88 -11.95 -0.64
CA ASP A 94 13.34 -12.20 0.70
C ASP A 94 12.54 -11.00 1.20
N ALA A 95 11.26 -11.22 1.52
CA ALA A 95 10.39 -10.19 2.06
C ALA A 95 10.53 -9.99 3.58
N ALA A 96 11.25 -10.87 4.29
CA ALA A 96 11.37 -10.83 5.74
C ALA A 96 11.88 -9.47 6.26
N ASP A 97 12.81 -8.84 5.54
CA ASP A 97 13.37 -7.52 5.88
C ASP A 97 12.34 -6.37 5.82
N TYR A 98 11.20 -6.59 5.15
CA TYR A 98 10.16 -5.60 4.93
C TYR A 98 8.92 -5.80 5.79
N LEU A 99 8.75 -6.98 6.34
CA LEU A 99 7.67 -7.28 7.25
C LEU A 99 8.04 -6.71 8.62
N ALA A 100 7.13 -5.95 9.23
CA ALA A 100 7.27 -5.64 10.64
C ALA A 100 7.44 -6.96 11.42
N PRO A 101 8.32 -7.02 12.44
CA PRO A 101 8.47 -8.22 13.24
C PRO A 101 7.09 -8.65 13.74
N VAL A 102 6.64 -9.84 13.35
CA VAL A 102 5.43 -10.43 13.92
C VAL A 102 5.70 -10.55 15.42
N PRO A 103 4.91 -9.90 16.29
CA PRO A 103 5.11 -10.05 17.73
C PRO A 103 4.98 -11.54 18.06
N GLN A 104 6.07 -12.19 18.48
CA GLN A 104 6.06 -13.61 18.86
C GLN A 104 5.44 -13.85 20.25
N GLY A 105 4.64 -12.89 20.73
CA GLY A 105 3.87 -13.03 21.97
C GLY A 105 2.57 -13.79 21.73
N PRO A 106 2.01 -14.45 22.77
CA PRO A 106 0.70 -15.07 22.66
C PRO A 106 -0.34 -14.01 22.26
N VAL A 107 -1.01 -14.24 21.13
CA VAL A 107 -2.17 -13.43 20.71
C VAL A 107 -3.24 -13.60 21.77
N ARG A 108 -3.34 -12.67 22.73
CA ARG A 108 -4.48 -12.60 23.64
C ARG A 108 -5.72 -12.29 22.80
N ARG A 109 -6.49 -13.33 22.47
CA ARG A 109 -7.85 -13.15 21.95
C ARG A 109 -8.61 -12.34 23.00
N ARG A 110 -9.00 -11.12 22.65
CA ARG A 110 -9.90 -10.33 23.49
C ARG A 110 -11.22 -11.11 23.52
N ALA A 111 -11.56 -11.70 24.65
CA ALA A 111 -12.88 -12.26 24.85
C ALA A 111 -13.88 -11.11 24.69
N GLY A 112 -14.71 -11.17 23.64
CA GLY A 112 -15.80 -10.23 23.44
C GLY A 112 -16.81 -10.37 24.60
N PRO A 113 -17.51 -9.29 24.97
CA PRO A 113 -18.53 -9.35 25.99
C PRO A 113 -19.68 -10.25 25.52
N THR A 114 -19.97 -11.30 26.28
CA THR A 114 -21.22 -12.07 26.18
C THR A 114 -22.32 -11.26 26.84
N SER A 115 -23.09 -10.49 26.07
CA SER A 115 -24.38 -9.99 26.54
C SER A 115 -25.47 -10.98 26.14
N HIS A 116 -25.89 -11.77 27.12
CA HIS A 116 -27.11 -12.58 27.12
C HIS A 116 -28.30 -11.75 26.61
N GLY A 117 -29.10 -12.35 25.72
CA GLY A 117 -30.38 -11.80 25.30
C GLY A 117 -31.41 -11.88 26.42
N GLU A 118 -32.08 -10.76 26.68
CA GLU A 118 -33.31 -10.68 27.45
C GLU A 118 -34.46 -10.44 26.47
N LYS A 119 -35.39 -11.40 26.38
CA LYS A 119 -36.65 -11.25 25.66
C LYS A 119 -37.67 -10.59 26.59
N GLN A 120 -38.30 -9.53 26.12
CA GLN A 120 -39.71 -9.23 26.38
C GLN A 120 -40.41 -9.01 25.05
#